data_AF-A0A0C3BM09-F1
#
_entry.id   AF-A0A0C3BM09-F1
#
_cell.length_a   1.000
_cell.length_b   1.000
_cell.length_c   1.000
_cell.angle_alpha   90.00
_cell.angle_beta   90.00
_cell.angle_gamma   90.00
#
_symmetry.space_group_name_H-M   'P 1'
#
loop_
_entity.id
_entity.type
_entity.pdbx_description
1 polymer ?
#
loop_
_entity_poly.entity_id
_entity_poly.type
_entity_poly.pdbx_seq_one_letter_code
_entity_poly.pdbx_strand_id
1 'polypeptide(L)'
;MSPFPLNTPASALANIIDDHFIGISYELSSFDTLWGKSVDKQPTAMQNYMHNLVARMSKPLRVRISGNGMDGSTYVPELKDVIEHIDEDAYFNDIPLNFGPGFFDILNGMSNKVGPMQFTIGLSMRNGHDFSNVTKLGKAARDKLGSRLDSLFLGNEPDLYAGHGERDAYNISAYVTTISFFCLWALEFKYCRFQKLAMLSTLWKTRVLYRRTRSLLAVRPSAVLVICMTFLTLALINIHTSTTFSNGT
;
A
#
# COMPACT_ATOMS: atom_id res chain seq x y z
N MET A 1 -21.01 37.18 6.93
CA MET A 1 -20.01 36.30 7.56
C MET A 1 -20.66 35.68 8.79
N SER A 2 -20.76 34.36 8.84
CA SER A 2 -21.23 33.66 10.05
C SER A 2 -20.17 33.82 11.14
N PRO A 3 -20.51 34.21 12.38
CA PRO A 3 -19.54 34.31 13.45
C PRO A 3 -19.01 32.91 13.80
N PHE A 4 -17.69 32.75 13.81
CA PHE A 4 -17.08 31.56 14.38
C PHE A 4 -17.45 31.49 15.87
N PRO A 5 -17.91 30.34 16.38
CA PRO A 5 -18.28 30.21 17.78
C PRO A 5 -17.06 30.48 18.68
N LEU A 6 -17.24 31.31 19.70
CA LEU A 6 -16.18 31.67 20.66
C LEU A 6 -15.62 30.47 21.43
N ASN A 7 -16.43 29.41 21.59
CA ASN A 7 -16.07 28.20 22.30
C ASN A 7 -16.40 26.97 21.44
N THR A 8 -15.47 26.02 21.39
CA THR A 8 -15.68 24.72 20.75
C THR A 8 -16.77 23.95 21.50
N PRO A 9 -17.81 23.43 20.82
CA PRO A 9 -18.81 22.58 21.46
C PRO A 9 -18.16 21.38 22.16
N ALA A 10 -18.70 20.93 23.29
CA ALA A 10 -18.13 19.80 24.04
C ALA A 10 -17.99 18.52 23.19
N SER A 11 -18.90 18.29 22.24
CA SER A 11 -18.83 17.19 21.26
C SER A 11 -17.64 17.29 20.30
N ALA A 12 -17.18 18.51 19.98
CA ALA A 12 -16.02 18.74 19.13
C ALA A 12 -14.68 18.57 19.88
N LEU A 13 -14.69 18.59 21.22
CA LEU A 13 -13.53 18.23 22.04
C LEU A 13 -13.33 16.70 22.15
N ALA A 14 -14.29 15.89 21.71
CA ALA A 14 -14.16 14.43 21.72
C ALA A 14 -13.17 13.91 20.66
N ASN A 15 -12.94 14.67 19.58
CA ASN A 15 -12.05 14.30 18.50
C ASN A 15 -10.71 15.01 18.65
N ILE A 16 -9.63 14.24 18.83
CA ILE A 16 -8.28 14.76 18.79
C ILE A 16 -7.80 14.70 17.34
N ILE A 17 -7.53 15.86 16.74
CA ILE A 17 -6.92 15.97 15.42
C ILE A 17 -5.44 16.27 15.62
N ASP A 18 -4.58 15.35 15.19
CA ASP A 18 -3.14 15.58 15.18
C ASP A 18 -2.74 16.64 14.15
N ASP A 19 -1.69 17.40 14.42
CA ASP A 19 -1.22 18.46 13.52
C ASP A 19 -0.71 17.95 12.15
N HIS A 20 -0.21 16.71 12.08
CA HIS A 20 0.11 16.04 10.82
C HIS A 20 -1.09 15.35 10.14
N PHE A 21 -2.31 15.76 10.49
CA PHE A 21 -3.51 15.34 9.76
C PHE A 21 -3.44 15.78 8.29
N ILE A 22 -2.82 16.93 8.02
CA ILE A 22 -2.51 17.38 6.66
C ILE A 22 -1.31 16.58 6.14
N GLY A 23 -1.52 15.85 5.05
CA GLY A 23 -0.48 15.19 4.27
C GLY A 23 -0.47 15.68 2.82
N ILE A 24 0.57 15.31 2.08
CA ILE A 24 0.71 15.65 0.66
C ILE A 24 0.82 14.36 -0.14
N SER A 25 0.19 14.32 -1.31
CA SER A 25 0.35 13.24 -2.29
C SER A 25 1.08 13.76 -3.53
N TYR A 26 2.00 12.96 -4.04
CA TYR A 26 2.69 13.20 -5.32
C TYR A 26 2.48 12.04 -6.28
N GLU A 27 2.32 12.38 -7.55
CA GLU A 27 2.43 11.43 -8.67
C GLU A 27 3.88 11.00 -8.83
N LEU A 28 4.12 9.69 -8.91
CA LEU A 28 5.47 9.13 -9.09
C LEU A 28 6.16 9.67 -10.35
N SER A 29 5.40 9.93 -11.42
CA SER A 29 5.92 10.44 -12.70
C SER A 29 6.53 11.82 -12.66
N SER A 30 6.20 12.62 -11.65
CA SER A 30 6.69 14.00 -11.50
C SER A 30 7.93 14.11 -10.60
N PHE A 31 8.40 12.99 -10.05
CA PHE A 31 9.30 13.01 -8.89
C PHE A 31 10.69 13.57 -9.21
N ASP A 32 11.25 13.23 -10.36
CA ASP A 32 12.60 13.67 -10.75
C ASP A 32 12.68 15.20 -10.95
N THR A 33 11.54 15.81 -11.30
CA THR A 33 11.39 17.24 -11.59
C THR A 33 11.07 18.02 -10.31
N LEU A 34 10.16 17.50 -9.48
CA LEU A 34 9.73 18.17 -8.25
C LEU A 34 10.69 17.95 -7.08
N TRP A 35 11.23 16.74 -6.95
CA TRP A 35 12.08 16.34 -5.83
C TRP A 35 13.56 16.26 -6.20
N GLY A 36 13.88 16.28 -7.50
CA GLY A 36 15.25 16.28 -8.03
C GLY A 36 15.69 14.94 -8.59
N LYS A 37 16.82 14.93 -9.30
CA LYS A 37 17.39 13.72 -9.94
C LYS A 37 18.41 12.99 -9.06
N SER A 38 18.78 13.59 -7.94
CA SER A 38 19.69 13.03 -6.93
C SER A 38 19.55 13.84 -5.65
N VAL A 39 20.11 13.35 -4.54
CA VAL A 39 20.12 14.08 -3.26
C VAL A 39 20.75 15.47 -3.42
N ASP A 40 21.83 15.63 -4.19
CA ASP A 40 22.49 16.93 -4.35
C ASP A 40 21.77 17.88 -5.31
N LYS A 41 20.82 17.35 -6.10
CA LYS A 41 20.05 18.11 -7.09
C LYS A 41 18.59 18.31 -6.68
N GLN A 42 18.29 18.31 -5.38
CA GLN A 42 16.94 18.58 -4.87
C GLN A 42 16.62 20.09 -4.98
N PRO A 43 15.52 20.49 -5.62
CA PRO A 43 15.21 21.91 -5.81
C PRO A 43 15.03 22.67 -4.50
N THR A 44 15.69 23.83 -4.35
CA THR A 44 15.54 24.70 -3.17
C THR A 44 14.10 25.15 -2.96
N ALA A 45 13.36 25.39 -4.06
CA ALA A 45 11.95 25.77 -3.97
C ALA A 45 11.10 24.68 -3.29
N MET A 46 11.33 23.40 -3.64
CA MET A 46 10.63 22.28 -3.01
C MET A 46 11.04 22.14 -1.53
N GLN A 47 12.33 22.29 -1.23
CA GLN A 47 12.81 22.27 0.16
C GLN A 47 12.13 23.36 1.01
N ASN A 48 12.01 24.58 0.49
CA ASN A 48 11.34 25.70 1.18
C ASN A 48 9.84 25.44 1.36
N TYR A 49 9.16 24.89 0.36
CA TYR A 49 7.76 24.53 0.45
C TYR A 49 7.52 23.49 1.56
N MET A 50 8.32 22.41 1.55
CA MET A 50 8.21 21.35 2.54
C MET A 50 8.61 21.83 3.95
N HIS A 51 9.63 22.70 4.05
CA HIS A 51 10.06 23.28 5.32
C HIS A 51 8.93 24.07 5.99
N ASN A 52 8.17 24.85 5.22
CA ASN A 52 7.03 25.59 5.75
C ASN A 52 5.96 24.68 6.35
N LEU A 53 5.74 23.50 5.78
CA LEU A 53 4.77 22.55 6.33
C LEU A 53 5.31 21.89 7.60
N VAL A 54 6.55 21.40 7.55
CA VAL A 54 7.20 20.75 8.70
C VAL A 54 7.30 21.71 9.89
N ALA A 55 7.62 22.99 9.68
CA ALA A 55 7.73 23.99 10.75
C ALA A 55 6.42 24.24 11.51
N ARG A 56 5.28 23.75 11.01
CA ARG A 56 3.94 23.87 11.62
C ARG A 56 3.46 22.58 12.27
N MET A 57 4.27 21.53 12.28
CA MET A 57 3.91 20.21 12.78
C MET A 57 4.88 19.78 13.89
N SER A 58 4.33 19.23 14.97
CA SER A 58 5.09 18.55 16.03
C SER A 58 5.41 17.10 15.69
N LYS A 59 4.66 16.51 14.75
CA LYS A 59 4.87 15.15 14.23
C LYS A 59 5.45 15.17 12.81
N PRO A 60 6.06 14.07 12.34
CA PRO A 60 6.58 14.01 10.98
C PRO A 60 5.50 14.29 9.93
N LEU A 61 5.86 15.07 8.90
CA LEU A 61 5.01 15.34 7.75
C LEU A 61 4.75 14.05 6.97
N ARG A 62 3.49 13.74 6.69
CA ARG A 62 3.10 12.55 5.93
C ARG A 62 3.08 12.84 4.44
N VAL A 63 3.81 12.04 3.67
CA VAL A 63 3.92 12.17 2.22
C VAL A 63 3.55 10.84 1.55
N ARG A 64 2.51 10.86 0.72
CA ARG A 64 2.13 9.74 -0.15
C ARG A 64 2.80 9.89 -1.51
N ILE A 65 3.38 8.82 -2.02
CA ILE A 65 3.87 8.72 -3.40
C ILE A 65 3.15 7.56 -4.06
N SER A 66 2.34 7.85 -5.06
CA SER A 66 1.54 6.87 -5.81
C SER A 66 1.02 7.54 -7.08
N GLY A 67 -0.30 7.62 -7.23
CA GLY A 67 -0.97 8.14 -8.41
C GLY A 67 -1.30 7.07 -9.44
N ASN A 68 -1.91 7.48 -10.55
CA ASN A 68 -2.34 6.57 -11.61
C ASN A 68 -1.14 5.83 -12.23
N GLY A 69 -0.08 6.58 -12.52
CA GLY A 69 1.14 6.05 -13.14
C GLY A 69 1.86 5.00 -12.28
N MET A 70 1.64 4.99 -10.96
CA MET A 70 2.24 3.98 -10.05
C MET A 70 1.80 2.56 -10.40
N ASP A 71 0.56 2.37 -10.86
CA ASP A 71 0.05 1.05 -11.17
C ASP A 71 0.68 0.47 -12.45
N GLY A 72 1.11 1.31 -13.39
CA GLY A 72 1.87 0.91 -14.57
C GLY A 72 3.39 0.92 -14.36
N SER A 73 3.88 1.39 -13.21
CA SER A 73 5.31 1.57 -12.95
C SER A 73 6.01 0.32 -12.40
N THR A 74 7.30 0.20 -12.68
CA THR A 74 8.11 -0.96 -12.31
C THR A 74 9.30 -0.55 -11.46
N TYR A 75 9.46 -1.18 -10.29
CA TYR A 75 10.68 -1.02 -9.49
C TYR A 75 11.82 -1.87 -10.06
N VAL A 76 12.94 -1.25 -10.40
CA VAL A 76 14.12 -1.88 -11.01
C VAL A 76 15.32 -1.72 -10.07
N PRO A 77 15.68 -2.75 -9.26
CA PRO A 77 16.74 -2.64 -8.24
C PRO A 77 18.11 -2.23 -8.78
N GLU A 78 18.40 -2.53 -10.05
CA GLU A 78 19.67 -2.27 -10.70
C GLU A 78 19.72 -0.90 -11.41
N LEU A 79 18.57 -0.22 -11.53
CA LEU A 79 18.47 1.07 -12.22
C LEU A 79 19.32 2.12 -11.51
N LYS A 80 20.15 2.82 -12.30
CA LYS A 80 21.07 3.84 -11.81
C LYS A 80 20.39 5.18 -11.64
N ASP A 81 19.50 5.52 -12.57
CA ASP A 81 18.67 6.70 -12.48
C ASP A 81 17.60 6.53 -11.40
N VAL A 82 17.12 7.66 -10.88
CA VAL A 82 16.03 7.67 -9.91
C VAL A 82 14.75 7.17 -10.57
N ILE A 83 14.46 7.70 -11.76
CA ILE A 83 13.31 7.43 -12.60
C ILE A 83 13.79 7.40 -14.06
N GLU A 84 13.20 6.51 -14.85
CA GLU A 84 13.30 6.40 -16.30
C GLU A 84 11.88 6.36 -16.87
N HIS A 85 11.50 7.36 -17.67
CA HIS A 85 10.26 7.33 -18.42
C HIS A 85 10.38 6.33 -19.58
N ILE A 86 9.44 5.40 -19.67
CA ILE A 86 9.50 4.27 -20.61
C ILE A 86 8.59 4.43 -21.83
N ASP A 87 7.72 5.45 -21.80
CA ASP A 87 6.74 5.73 -22.84
C ASP A 87 6.63 7.25 -23.02
N GLU A 88 7.06 7.73 -24.19
CA GLU A 88 7.02 9.16 -24.55
C GLU A 88 5.60 9.62 -24.94
N ASP A 89 4.75 8.68 -25.36
CA ASP A 89 3.37 8.91 -25.79
C ASP A 89 2.35 8.55 -24.69
N ALA A 90 2.84 8.32 -23.47
CA ALA A 90 2.00 7.97 -22.33
C ALA A 90 0.88 8.99 -22.12
N TYR A 91 -0.30 8.48 -21.78
CA TYR A 91 -1.41 9.35 -21.41
C TYR A 91 -1.01 10.22 -20.22
N PHE A 92 -1.18 11.54 -20.34
CA PHE A 92 -0.63 12.52 -19.37
C PHE A 92 -1.07 12.28 -17.92
N ASN A 93 -2.20 11.59 -17.71
CA ASN A 93 -2.75 11.27 -16.40
C ASN A 93 -2.47 9.83 -15.96
N ASP A 94 -1.73 9.04 -16.74
CA ASP A 94 -1.28 7.68 -16.40
C ASP A 94 0.08 7.42 -17.07
N ILE A 95 1.14 7.96 -16.47
CA ILE A 95 2.50 7.87 -17.02
C ILE A 95 3.27 6.76 -16.28
N PRO A 96 3.42 5.56 -16.88
CA PRO A 96 4.24 4.50 -16.31
C PRO A 96 5.73 4.82 -16.45
N LEU A 97 6.53 4.31 -15.52
CA LEU A 97 7.98 4.49 -15.52
C LEU A 97 8.71 3.35 -14.82
N ASN A 98 10.02 3.27 -15.06
CA ASN A 98 10.92 2.48 -14.23
C ASN A 98 11.51 3.38 -13.14
N PHE A 99 11.68 2.86 -11.93
CA PHE A 99 12.34 3.60 -10.86
C PHE A 99 13.24 2.72 -10.00
N GLY A 100 14.33 3.31 -9.52
CA GLY A 100 15.44 2.59 -8.89
C GLY A 100 15.63 2.90 -7.41
N PRO A 101 16.66 2.33 -6.77
CA PRO A 101 16.97 2.60 -5.36
C PRO A 101 17.19 4.09 -5.03
N GLY A 102 17.68 4.88 -6.01
CA GLY A 102 17.90 6.32 -5.85
C GLY A 102 16.63 7.10 -5.47
N PHE A 103 15.44 6.58 -5.81
CA PHE A 103 14.17 7.12 -5.35
C PHE A 103 14.10 7.23 -3.82
N PHE A 104 14.50 6.18 -3.10
CA PHE A 104 14.49 6.19 -1.64
C PHE A 104 15.58 7.10 -1.06
N ASP A 105 16.69 7.26 -1.77
CA ASP A 105 17.76 8.17 -1.37
C ASP A 105 17.27 9.63 -1.42
N ILE A 106 16.47 10.00 -2.44
CA ILE A 106 15.83 11.31 -2.51
C ILE A 106 14.84 11.54 -1.37
N LEU A 107 13.99 10.57 -1.05
CA LEU A 107 13.04 10.67 0.07
C LEU A 107 13.79 10.92 1.39
N ASN A 108 14.81 10.11 1.67
CA ASN A 108 15.64 10.25 2.85
C ASN A 108 16.42 11.57 2.85
N GLY A 109 16.96 11.97 1.71
CA GLY A 109 17.69 13.23 1.53
C GLY A 109 16.82 14.46 1.83
N MET A 110 15.57 14.47 1.35
CA MET A 110 14.64 15.57 1.63
C MET A 110 14.31 15.62 3.11
N SER A 111 13.98 14.48 3.73
CA SER A 111 13.70 14.44 5.16
C SER A 111 14.92 14.86 6.01
N ASN A 112 16.13 14.45 5.61
CA ASN A 112 17.34 14.84 6.32
C ASN A 112 17.61 16.35 6.25
N LYS A 113 17.32 16.99 5.11
CA LYS A 113 17.58 18.42 4.91
C LYS A 113 16.50 19.33 5.50
N VAL A 114 15.24 18.93 5.34
CA VAL A 114 14.08 19.79 5.62
C VAL A 114 13.51 19.53 7.01
N GLY A 115 13.48 18.26 7.42
CA GLY A 115 12.95 17.82 8.71
C GLY A 115 12.16 16.51 8.64
N PRO A 116 11.63 16.05 9.78
CA PRO A 116 11.04 14.72 9.89
C PRO A 116 9.87 14.50 8.92
N MET A 117 9.96 13.43 8.12
CA MET A 117 8.91 13.00 7.20
C MET A 117 8.67 11.50 7.34
N GLN A 118 7.44 11.10 7.06
CA GLN A 118 7.01 9.72 6.96
C GLN A 118 6.33 9.50 5.60
N PHE A 119 6.63 8.36 4.98
CA PHE A 119 6.30 8.08 3.59
C PHE A 119 5.34 6.92 3.46
N THR A 120 4.31 7.13 2.65
CA THR A 120 3.43 6.08 2.16
C THR A 120 3.78 5.80 0.71
N ILE A 121 4.16 4.55 0.43
CA ILE A 121 4.60 4.13 -0.91
C ILE A 121 3.50 3.29 -1.56
N GLY A 122 3.06 3.72 -2.73
CA GLY A 122 2.15 2.96 -3.58
C GLY A 122 2.83 1.69 -4.11
N LEU A 123 2.03 0.65 -4.26
CA LEU A 123 2.39 -0.66 -4.80
C LEU A 123 1.43 -0.94 -5.95
N SER A 124 1.94 -1.31 -7.12
CA SER A 124 1.06 -1.63 -8.24
C SER A 124 0.12 -2.80 -7.92
N MET A 125 -1.14 -2.70 -8.34
CA MET A 125 -2.09 -3.81 -8.36
C MET A 125 -2.64 -4.09 -9.77
N ARG A 126 -2.05 -3.48 -10.80
CA ARG A 126 -2.50 -3.60 -12.19
C ARG A 126 -2.37 -5.05 -12.67
N ASN A 127 -1.23 -5.70 -12.41
CA ASN A 127 -1.08 -7.14 -12.64
C ASN A 127 -1.48 -7.94 -11.39
N GLY A 128 -2.74 -8.38 -11.34
CA GLY A 128 -3.28 -9.15 -10.21
C GLY A 128 -2.75 -10.59 -10.06
N HIS A 129 -1.85 -11.04 -10.94
CA HIS A 129 -1.33 -12.42 -10.96
C HIS A 129 0.16 -12.51 -10.65
N ASP A 130 0.92 -11.42 -10.79
CA ASP A 130 2.34 -11.36 -10.49
C ASP A 130 2.65 -10.25 -9.48
N PHE A 131 2.93 -10.63 -8.24
CA PHE A 131 3.34 -9.73 -7.17
C PHE A 131 4.86 -9.65 -6.99
N SER A 132 5.66 -10.22 -7.90
CA SER A 132 7.12 -10.28 -7.75
C SER A 132 7.77 -8.89 -7.74
N ASN A 133 7.33 -7.96 -8.59
CA ASN A 133 7.84 -6.60 -8.59
C ASN A 133 7.39 -5.83 -7.33
N VAL A 134 6.09 -5.93 -7.02
CA VAL A 134 5.47 -5.35 -5.82
C VAL A 134 6.21 -5.76 -4.55
N THR A 135 6.61 -7.02 -4.48
CA THR A 135 7.41 -7.58 -3.39
C THR A 135 8.78 -6.93 -3.29
N LYS A 136 9.51 -6.84 -4.41
CA LYS A 136 10.85 -6.25 -4.45
C LYS A 136 10.77 -4.80 -3.97
N LEU A 137 9.77 -4.06 -4.46
CA LEU A 137 9.48 -2.68 -4.05
C LEU A 137 9.17 -2.58 -2.55
N GLY A 138 8.23 -3.38 -2.04
CA GLY A 138 7.85 -3.38 -0.62
C GLY A 138 9.02 -3.72 0.31
N LYS A 139 9.91 -4.64 -0.10
CA LYS A 139 11.16 -4.93 0.59
C LYS A 139 12.14 -3.75 0.54
N ALA A 140 12.38 -3.19 -0.63
CA ALA A 140 13.27 -2.04 -0.77
C ALA A 140 12.78 -0.85 0.06
N ALA A 141 11.49 -0.53 0.01
CA ALA A 141 10.88 0.55 0.79
C ALA A 141 11.12 0.35 2.30
N ARG A 142 10.85 -0.84 2.82
CA ARG A 142 11.10 -1.16 4.23
C ARG A 142 12.58 -1.03 4.61
N ASP A 143 13.46 -1.62 3.81
CA ASP A 143 14.88 -1.68 4.11
C ASP A 143 15.53 -0.28 4.01
N LYS A 144 15.09 0.55 3.06
CA LYS A 144 15.67 1.85 2.76
C LYS A 144 15.07 3.00 3.58
N LEU A 145 13.78 2.93 3.93
CA LEU A 145 13.11 3.98 4.70
C LEU A 145 13.02 3.67 6.19
N GLY A 146 13.08 2.39 6.59
CA GLY A 146 13.05 2.00 8.00
C GLY A 146 11.85 2.59 8.74
N SER A 147 12.11 3.33 9.82
CA SER A 147 11.06 4.00 10.62
C SER A 147 10.37 5.16 9.90
N ARG A 148 10.88 5.61 8.75
CA ARG A 148 10.23 6.62 7.90
C ARG A 148 9.18 6.02 6.97
N LEU A 149 9.12 4.69 6.82
CA LEU A 149 8.00 4.06 6.11
C LEU A 149 6.76 4.06 7.02
N ASP A 150 5.74 4.84 6.66
CA ASP A 150 4.45 4.87 7.34
C ASP A 150 3.60 3.66 6.94
N SER A 151 3.41 3.52 5.63
CA SER A 151 2.58 2.46 5.07
C SER A 151 2.93 2.11 3.63
N LEU A 152 2.42 0.97 3.20
CA LEU A 152 2.39 0.54 1.81
C LEU A 152 0.92 0.49 1.39
N PHE A 153 0.59 1.02 0.22
CA PHE A 153 -0.78 1.06 -0.29
C PHE A 153 -0.86 0.29 -1.62
N LEU A 154 -1.70 -0.73 -1.69
CA LEU A 154 -1.80 -1.63 -2.85
C LEU A 154 -2.88 -1.14 -3.83
N GLY A 155 -2.46 -0.81 -5.04
CA GLY A 155 -3.29 -0.25 -6.11
C GLY A 155 -3.51 1.26 -5.97
N ASN A 156 -4.05 1.88 -7.01
CA ASN A 156 -4.61 3.22 -6.98
C ASN A 156 -6.02 3.16 -7.58
N GLU A 157 -7.03 3.65 -6.85
CA GLU A 157 -8.43 3.71 -7.33
C GLU A 157 -8.93 2.39 -7.99
N PRO A 158 -8.89 1.27 -7.25
CA PRO A 158 -9.19 -0.05 -7.81
C PRO A 158 -10.65 -0.22 -8.27
N ASP A 159 -11.54 0.68 -7.88
CA ASP A 159 -12.91 0.80 -8.38
C ASP A 159 -12.98 1.22 -9.86
N LEU A 160 -11.93 1.87 -10.38
CA LEU A 160 -11.85 2.32 -11.77
C LEU A 160 -11.19 1.30 -12.71
N TYR A 161 -10.62 0.21 -12.19
CA TYR A 161 -9.85 -0.75 -12.99
C TYR A 161 -10.64 -1.43 -14.11
N ALA A 162 -11.95 -1.65 -13.92
CA ALA A 162 -12.80 -2.19 -14.97
C ALA A 162 -12.95 -1.22 -16.16
N GLY A 163 -12.84 0.09 -15.93
CA GLY A 163 -12.90 1.12 -16.96
C GLY A 163 -11.56 1.40 -17.65
N HIS A 164 -10.45 0.96 -17.08
CA HIS A 164 -9.09 1.18 -17.61
C HIS A 164 -8.58 0.02 -18.48
N GLY A 165 -9.40 -1.02 -18.70
CA GLY A 165 -9.13 -2.10 -19.66
C GLY A 165 -8.08 -3.12 -19.22
N GLU A 166 -7.48 -2.95 -18.04
CA GLU A 166 -6.42 -3.84 -17.55
C GLU A 166 -6.98 -4.97 -16.67
N ARG A 167 -8.17 -4.79 -16.09
CA ARG A 167 -8.88 -5.82 -15.32
C ARG A 167 -10.36 -5.82 -15.65
N ASP A 168 -10.73 -6.60 -16.65
CA ASP A 168 -12.12 -6.75 -17.07
C ASP A 168 -13.03 -7.25 -15.94
N ALA A 169 -14.22 -6.64 -15.84
CA ALA A 169 -15.24 -6.95 -14.84
C ALA A 169 -14.74 -6.91 -13.38
N TYR A 170 -13.69 -6.13 -13.10
CA TYR A 170 -13.15 -5.98 -11.76
C TYR A 170 -14.15 -5.29 -10.83
N ASN A 171 -14.48 -5.95 -9.73
CA ASN A 171 -15.48 -5.52 -8.77
C ASN A 171 -14.97 -5.73 -7.34
N ILE A 172 -15.78 -5.33 -6.35
CA ILE A 172 -15.39 -5.42 -4.94
C ILE A 172 -15.03 -6.83 -4.48
N SER A 173 -15.69 -7.87 -5.00
CA SER A 173 -15.39 -9.28 -4.66
C SER A 173 -14.02 -9.70 -5.19
N ALA A 174 -13.71 -9.31 -6.45
CA ALA A 174 -12.40 -9.53 -7.05
C ALA A 174 -11.30 -8.75 -6.31
N TYR A 175 -11.59 -7.52 -5.86
CA TYR A 175 -10.68 -6.70 -5.07
C TYR A 175 -10.35 -7.31 -3.71
N VAL A 176 -11.37 -7.69 -2.93
CA VAL A 176 -11.17 -8.33 -1.62
C VAL A 176 -10.39 -9.64 -1.76
N THR A 177 -10.68 -10.42 -2.80
CA THR A 177 -9.93 -11.64 -3.11
C THR A 177 -8.47 -11.35 -3.43
N THR A 178 -8.20 -10.33 -4.27
CA THR A 178 -6.84 -9.92 -4.64
C THR A 178 -6.04 -9.47 -3.41
N ILE A 179 -6.61 -8.62 -2.55
CA ILE A 179 -5.97 -8.19 -1.30
C ILE A 179 -5.72 -9.39 -0.39
N SER A 180 -6.65 -10.32 -0.29
CA SER A 180 -6.49 -11.50 0.57
C SER A 180 -5.30 -12.35 0.13
N PHE A 181 -5.14 -12.56 -1.18
CA PHE A 181 -3.96 -13.23 -1.73
C PHE A 181 -2.68 -12.46 -1.46
N PHE A 182 -2.66 -11.15 -1.70
CA PHE A 182 -1.51 -10.31 -1.41
C PHE A 182 -1.13 -10.35 0.08
N CYS A 183 -2.10 -10.26 0.99
CA CYS A 183 -1.87 -10.31 2.43
C CYS A 183 -1.35 -11.67 2.88
N LEU A 184 -1.91 -12.78 2.38
CA LEU A 184 -1.39 -14.12 2.62
C LEU A 184 0.08 -14.23 2.21
N TRP A 185 0.39 -13.72 1.02
CA TRP A 185 1.73 -13.69 0.48
C TRP A 185 2.67 -12.80 1.33
N ALA A 186 2.22 -11.60 1.68
CA ALA A 186 2.96 -10.65 2.53
C ALA A 186 3.23 -11.19 3.95
N LEU A 187 2.35 -12.05 4.48
CA LEU A 187 2.50 -12.68 5.80
C LEU A 187 3.62 -13.72 5.84
N GLU A 188 3.86 -14.48 4.77
CA GLU A 188 5.02 -15.39 4.67
C GLU A 188 6.35 -14.63 4.80
N PHE A 189 6.31 -13.36 4.44
CA PHE A 189 7.43 -12.47 4.35
C PHE A 189 7.51 -11.54 5.61
N LYS A 190 6.54 -11.57 6.54
CA LYS A 190 6.38 -10.67 7.72
C LYS A 190 6.07 -9.20 7.37
N TYR A 191 5.40 -8.90 6.24
CA TYR A 191 5.19 -7.53 5.74
C TYR A 191 3.87 -6.89 6.16
N CYS A 192 2.86 -7.66 6.60
CA CYS A 192 1.60 -7.10 7.11
C CYS A 192 1.56 -7.08 8.65
N ARG A 193 1.49 -5.88 9.25
CA ARG A 193 1.05 -5.69 10.65
C ARG A 193 -0.47 -5.63 10.80
N PHE A 194 -1.21 -5.46 9.71
CA PHE A 194 -2.67 -5.49 9.72
C PHE A 194 -3.19 -6.93 9.69
N GLN A 195 -4.14 -7.23 10.59
CA GLN A 195 -4.88 -8.49 10.73
C GLN A 195 -4.20 -9.69 11.41
N LYS A 196 -3.31 -9.48 12.39
CA LYS A 196 -2.89 -10.61 13.24
C LYS A 196 -4.06 -11.23 14.03
N LEU A 197 -5.09 -10.47 14.42
CA LEU A 197 -6.12 -10.98 15.36
C LEU A 197 -7.28 -11.74 14.71
N ALA A 198 -7.82 -11.29 13.57
CA ALA A 198 -8.91 -12.00 12.90
C ALA A 198 -8.43 -13.31 12.24
N MET A 199 -7.26 -13.27 11.60
CA MET A 199 -6.72 -14.37 10.80
C MET A 199 -6.09 -15.48 11.66
N LEU A 200 -5.49 -15.15 12.82
CA LEU A 200 -4.95 -16.16 13.74
C LEU A 200 -6.05 -17.08 14.31
N SER A 201 -7.28 -16.61 14.46
CA SER A 201 -8.39 -17.45 14.96
C SER A 201 -8.77 -18.57 13.97
N THR A 202 -8.74 -18.26 12.67
CA THR A 202 -9.03 -19.21 11.58
C THR A 202 -7.84 -20.13 11.32
N LEU A 203 -6.61 -19.59 11.39
CA LEU A 203 -5.35 -20.34 11.23
C LEU A 203 -5.08 -21.29 12.41
N TRP A 204 -5.47 -20.94 13.64
CA TRP A 204 -5.35 -21.84 14.80
C TRP A 204 -6.26 -23.06 14.66
N LYS A 205 -7.50 -22.86 14.17
CA LYS A 205 -8.43 -23.96 13.88
C LYS A 205 -7.90 -24.91 12.78
N THR A 206 -7.26 -24.37 11.74
CA THR A 206 -6.63 -25.18 10.69
C THR A 206 -5.36 -25.90 11.17
N ARG A 207 -4.56 -25.29 12.06
CA ARG A 207 -3.37 -25.93 12.64
C ARG A 207 -3.69 -27.07 13.61
N VAL A 208 -4.81 -26.96 14.34
CA VAL A 208 -5.33 -28.05 15.20
C VAL A 208 -5.87 -29.20 14.36
N LEU A 209 -6.57 -28.91 13.25
CA LEU A 209 -6.99 -29.94 12.29
C LEU A 209 -5.79 -30.65 11.63
N TYR A 210 -4.76 -29.90 11.23
CA TYR A 210 -3.52 -30.42 10.64
C TYR A 210 -2.76 -31.37 11.57
N ARG A 211 -2.72 -31.09 12.88
CA ARG A 211 -2.11 -32.01 13.87
C ARG A 211 -2.93 -33.29 14.08
N ARG A 212 -4.25 -33.26 13.87
CA ARG A 212 -5.12 -34.45 13.98
C ARG A 212 -5.13 -35.33 12.72
N THR A 213 -4.83 -34.80 11.54
CA THR A 213 -4.81 -35.59 10.29
C THR A 213 -3.44 -36.17 9.94
N ARG A 214 -2.35 -35.67 10.54
CA ARG A 214 -0.99 -36.22 10.34
C ARG A 214 -0.82 -37.64 10.88
N SER A 215 -1.69 -38.10 11.78
CA SER A 215 -1.70 -39.47 12.26
C SER A 215 -2.40 -40.47 11.32
N LEU A 216 -2.95 -40.02 10.18
CA LEU A 216 -3.75 -40.89 9.31
C LEU A 216 -3.33 -40.98 7.84
N LEU A 217 -2.49 -40.09 7.29
CA LEU A 217 -2.16 -40.15 5.85
C LEU A 217 -0.73 -39.69 5.54
N ALA A 218 0.11 -40.64 5.11
CA ALA A 218 1.35 -40.38 4.39
C ALA A 218 1.04 -40.22 2.89
N VAL A 219 0.76 -38.99 2.43
CA VAL A 219 0.47 -38.73 1.01
C VAL A 219 1.26 -37.53 0.50
N ARG A 220 1.64 -37.61 -0.79
CA ARG A 220 2.57 -36.74 -1.51
C ARG A 220 2.22 -35.22 -1.44
N PRO A 221 3.22 -34.33 -1.52
CA PRO A 221 3.07 -32.87 -1.30
C PRO A 221 2.02 -32.19 -2.19
N SER A 222 1.79 -32.68 -3.41
CA SER A 222 0.85 -32.09 -4.36
C SER A 222 -0.63 -32.26 -3.97
N ALA A 223 -0.98 -33.30 -3.20
CA ALA A 223 -2.34 -33.48 -2.71
C ALA A 223 -2.69 -32.54 -1.54
N VAL A 224 -1.68 -32.09 -0.79
CA VAL A 224 -1.85 -31.22 0.38
C VAL A 224 -2.24 -29.80 -0.02
N LEU A 225 -1.70 -29.29 -1.14
CA LEU A 225 -2.02 -27.96 -1.66
C LEU A 225 -3.47 -27.88 -2.16
N VAL A 226 -3.96 -28.95 -2.81
CA VAL A 226 -5.33 -29.04 -3.31
C VAL A 226 -6.33 -29.06 -2.15
N ILE A 227 -6.08 -29.84 -1.11
CA ILE A 227 -6.96 -29.94 0.07
C ILE A 227 -7.01 -28.60 0.84
N CYS A 228 -5.88 -27.91 1.00
CA CYS A 228 -5.86 -26.60 1.67
C CYS A 228 -6.65 -25.54 0.91
N MET A 229 -6.61 -25.56 -0.43
CA MET A 229 -7.42 -24.67 -1.27
C MET A 229 -8.92 -24.99 -1.18
N THR A 230 -9.32 -26.27 -1.17
CA THR A 230 -10.75 -26.65 -1.08
C THR A 230 -11.39 -26.23 0.25
N PHE A 231 -10.66 -26.34 1.37
CA PHE A 231 -11.16 -25.89 2.67
C PHE A 231 -11.25 -24.36 2.80
N LEU A 232 -10.39 -23.62 2.12
CA LEU A 232 -10.46 -22.15 2.11
C LEU A 232 -11.66 -21.65 1.30
N THR A 233 -11.96 -22.29 0.16
CA THR A 233 -13.14 -21.98 -0.65
C THR A 233 -14.44 -22.31 0.11
N LEU A 234 -14.51 -23.44 0.82
CA LEU A 234 -15.67 -23.81 1.64
C LEU A 234 -15.86 -22.87 2.85
N ALA A 235 -14.78 -22.38 3.46
CA ALA A 235 -14.86 -21.41 4.54
C ALA A 235 -15.37 -20.04 4.08
N LEU A 236 -14.99 -19.61 2.86
CA LEU A 236 -15.47 -18.37 2.25
C LEU A 236 -16.94 -18.46 1.81
N ILE A 237 -17.38 -19.62 1.31
CA ILE A 237 -18.79 -19.87 0.96
C ILE A 237 -19.69 -19.81 2.21
N ASN A 238 -19.25 -20.38 3.33
CA ASN A 238 -20.06 -20.42 4.56
C ASN A 238 -20.25 -19.03 5.20
N ILE A 239 -19.28 -18.12 5.03
CA ILE A 239 -19.39 -16.73 5.50
C ILE A 239 -20.47 -15.96 4.73
N HIS A 240 -20.66 -16.26 3.44
CA HIS A 240 -21.66 -15.60 2.60
C HIS A 240 -23.10 -16.07 2.89
N THR A 241 -23.29 -17.32 3.33
CA THR A 241 -24.60 -17.84 3.72
C THR A 241 -25.07 -17.38 5.11
N SER A 242 -24.15 -16.92 5.98
CA SER A 242 -24.48 -16.45 7.33
C SER A 242 -24.92 -14.98 7.43
N THR A 243 -24.92 -14.22 6.32
CA THR A 243 -25.34 -12.80 6.31
C THR A 243 -26.81 -12.55 5.93
N THR A 244 -27.62 -13.59 5.72
CA THR A 244 -29.07 -13.45 5.53
C THR A 244 -29.82 -14.25 6.58
N PHE A 245 -30.02 -13.68 7.78
CA PHE A 245 -31.17 -13.94 8.65
C PHE A 245 -31.09 -13.09 9.94
N SER A 246 -31.76 -11.94 9.96
CA SER A 246 -32.53 -11.43 11.13
C SER A 246 -33.31 -10.17 10.74
N ASN A 247 -34.43 -10.35 10.04
CA ASN A 247 -35.54 -9.40 10.13
C ASN A 247 -36.49 -9.92 11.22
N GLY A 248 -36.67 -9.14 12.27
CA GLY A 248 -37.59 -9.46 13.36
C GLY A 248 -37.50 -8.45 14.50
N THR A 249 -38.12 -7.28 14.30
CA THR A 249 -39.25 -6.70 15.07
C THR A 249 -39.48 -5.28 14.58
#